data_AF-A0A966J7T0-F1
#
_entry.id   AF-A0A966J7T0-F1
#
_cell.length_a   1.000
_cell.length_b   1.000
_cell.length_c   1.000
_cell.angle_alpha   90.00
_cell.angle_beta   90.00
_cell.angle_gamma   90.00
#
_symmetry.space_group_name_H-M   'P 1'
#
loop_
_entity.id
_entity.type
_entity.pdbx_description
1 polymer ?
#
loop_
_entity_poly.entity_id
_entity_poly.type
_entity_poly.pdbx_seq_one_letter_code
_entity_poly.pdbx_strand_id
1 'polypeptide(L)'
;MAPFSDLDVLLVHDGVKNIGDIASKIWYPIWDAGLKLGHSVRSPKETMQMCTTDLDTATALVTARWLAGSESLAAEVISGASDIWRRRGREWLVELHKRVLERYAKDGEVAFLLEPNLKEGLGGLRDIHALGWAVDAGLELNSDDRAQL
;
A
#
# COMPACT_ATOMS: atom_id res chain seq x y z
N MET A 1 -8.89 2.57 10.13
CA MET A 1 -8.01 1.48 10.62
C MET A 1 -8.82 0.59 11.53
N ALA A 2 -8.68 -0.73 11.39
CA ALA A 2 -9.36 -1.68 12.27
C ALA A 2 -8.62 -1.78 13.62
N PRO A 3 -9.30 -2.09 14.73
CA PRO A 3 -8.63 -2.38 16.00
C PRO A 3 -7.59 -3.50 15.83
N PHE A 4 -6.41 -3.34 16.44
CA PHE A 4 -5.28 -4.28 16.36
C PHE A 4 -4.63 -4.46 14.97
N SER A 5 -4.89 -3.57 14.00
CA SER A 5 -4.17 -3.59 12.73
C SER A 5 -2.69 -3.21 12.92
N ASP A 6 -1.81 -3.88 12.19
CA ASP A 6 -0.39 -3.54 12.11
C ASP A 6 -0.19 -2.10 11.61
N LEU A 7 0.89 -1.45 12.06
CA LEU A 7 1.31 -0.14 11.58
C LEU A 7 2.35 -0.31 10.49
N ASP A 8 2.07 0.20 9.29
CA ASP A 8 3.05 0.26 8.21
C ASP A 8 3.55 1.70 8.03
N VAL A 9 4.86 1.90 8.22
CA VAL A 9 5.50 3.23 8.13
C VAL A 9 6.70 3.23 7.18
N LEU A 10 6.85 4.31 6.44
CA LEU A 10 8.03 4.58 5.63
C LEU A 10 8.73 5.82 6.18
N LEU A 11 9.99 5.69 6.58
CA LEU A 11 10.87 6.82 6.87
C LEU A 11 11.63 7.20 5.61
N VAL A 12 11.36 8.42 5.13
CA VAL A 12 12.06 8.98 3.97
C VAL A 12 13.19 9.89 4.45
N HIS A 13 14.35 9.79 3.81
CA HIS A 13 15.49 10.66 4.09
C HIS A 13 16.20 11.14 2.82
N ASP A 14 16.82 12.32 2.89
CA ASP A 14 17.63 12.85 1.81
C ASP A 14 19.10 12.97 2.27
N GLY A 15 19.89 11.92 2.02
CA GLY A 15 21.34 11.94 2.30
C GLY A 15 21.74 12.06 3.78
N VAL A 16 20.83 11.87 4.73
CA VAL A 16 21.10 11.98 6.16
C VAL A 16 22.12 10.94 6.62
N LYS A 17 23.20 11.39 7.26
CA LYS A 17 24.20 10.52 7.88
C LYS A 17 23.60 9.79 9.09
N ASN A 18 24.02 8.55 9.33
CA ASN A 18 23.56 7.71 10.44
C ASN A 18 22.04 7.50 10.48
N ILE A 19 21.38 7.45 9.31
CA ILE A 19 19.93 7.28 9.23
C ILE A 19 19.45 6.00 9.93
N GLY A 20 20.24 4.92 9.92
CA GLY A 20 19.91 3.68 10.64
C GLY A 20 19.78 3.88 12.16
N ASP A 21 20.67 4.68 12.76
CA ASP A 21 20.62 4.98 14.20
C ASP A 21 19.41 5.86 14.53
N ILE A 22 19.11 6.84 13.66
CA ILE A 22 17.94 7.71 13.81
C ILE A 22 16.66 6.88 13.70
N ALA A 23 16.56 6.03 12.68
CA ALA A 23 15.44 5.13 12.45
C ALA A 23 15.22 4.22 13.67
N SER A 24 16.29 3.61 14.19
CA SER A 24 16.24 2.74 15.36
C SER A 24 15.69 3.45 16.60
N LYS A 25 16.08 4.70 16.83
CA LYS A 25 15.56 5.53 17.94
C LYS A 25 14.08 5.89 17.78
N ILE A 26 13.54 5.87 16.56
CA ILE A 26 12.11 6.07 16.30
C ILE A 26 11.34 4.75 16.47
N TRP A 27 11.89 3.64 15.99
CA TRP A 27 11.19 2.35 15.96
C TRP A 27 11.17 1.62 17.31
N TYR A 28 12.28 1.61 18.06
CA TYR A 28 12.35 0.88 19.34
C TYR A 28 11.24 1.28 20.33
N PRO A 29 10.95 2.57 20.56
CA PRO A 29 9.85 2.95 21.45
C PRO A 29 8.48 2.43 21.01
N ILE A 30 8.24 2.29 19.69
CA ILE A 30 6.97 1.77 19.15
C ILE A 30 6.88 0.25 19.39
N TRP A 31 7.98 -0.46 19.20
CA TRP A 31 8.06 -1.89 19.51
C TRP A 31 7.92 -2.17 21.01
N ASP A 32 8.58 -1.38 21.85
CA ASP A 32 8.50 -1.52 23.31
C ASP A 32 7.09 -1.26 23.84
N ALA A 33 6.27 -0.49 23.11
CA ALA A 33 4.86 -0.30 23.39
C ALA A 33 3.97 -1.52 23.00
N GLY A 34 4.56 -2.58 22.46
CA GLY A 34 3.86 -3.81 22.07
C GLY A 34 3.10 -3.70 20.73
N LEU A 35 3.35 -2.65 19.94
CA LEU A 35 2.73 -2.46 18.64
C LEU A 35 3.47 -3.24 17.55
N LYS A 36 2.72 -3.91 16.68
CA LYS A 36 3.26 -4.53 15.47
C LYS A 36 3.53 -3.46 14.43
N LEU A 37 4.79 -3.33 14.02
CA LEU A 37 5.27 -2.28 13.11
C LEU A 37 5.99 -2.89 11.90
N GLY A 38 5.37 -2.81 10.73
CA GLY A 38 6.05 -2.87 9.45
C GLY A 38 6.74 -1.53 9.17
N HIS A 39 8.05 -1.55 8.88
CA HIS A 39 8.77 -0.31 8.64
C HIS A 39 9.79 -0.46 7.51
N SER A 40 10.10 0.65 6.86
CA SER A 40 11.20 0.74 5.90
C SER A 40 11.85 2.12 5.95
N VAL A 41 13.11 2.20 5.56
CA VAL A 41 13.90 3.43 5.52
C VAL A 41 14.49 3.55 4.12
N ARG A 42 14.11 4.59 3.38
CA ARG A 42 14.51 4.76 1.98
C ARG A 42 14.71 6.22 1.62
N SER A 43 15.56 6.48 0.64
CA SER A 43 15.59 7.76 -0.05
C SER A 43 14.41 7.91 -1.02
N PRO A 44 14.07 9.14 -1.47
CA PRO A 44 13.09 9.33 -2.53
C PRO A 44 13.44 8.52 -3.78
N LYS A 45 14.72 8.52 -4.17
CA LYS A 45 15.20 7.79 -5.36
C LYS A 45 14.96 6.29 -5.26
N GLU A 46 15.32 5.67 -4.15
CA GLU A 46 15.08 4.22 -3.93
C GLU A 46 13.58 3.92 -3.89
N THR A 47 12.80 4.80 -3.26
CA THR A 47 11.34 4.66 -3.22
C THR A 47 10.74 4.68 -4.63
N MET A 48 11.13 5.64 -5.48
CA MET A 48 10.69 5.70 -6.87
C MET A 48 11.07 4.45 -7.66
N GLN A 49 12.29 3.94 -7.48
CA GLN A 49 12.73 2.70 -8.14
C GLN A 49 11.85 1.52 -7.72
N MET A 50 11.59 1.33 -6.43
CA MET A 50 10.73 0.23 -5.97
C MET A 50 9.30 0.36 -6.47
N CYS A 51 8.74 1.59 -6.52
CA CYS A 51 7.41 1.83 -7.10
C CYS A 51 7.28 1.39 -8.56
N THR A 52 8.39 1.23 -9.28
CA THR A 52 8.37 0.79 -10.67
C THR A 52 8.39 -0.73 -10.84
N THR A 53 8.73 -1.49 -9.80
CA THR A 53 8.95 -2.94 -9.91
C THR A 53 8.19 -3.77 -8.89
N ASP A 54 7.75 -3.16 -7.79
CA ASP A 54 7.13 -3.84 -6.67
C ASP A 54 5.71 -3.32 -6.43
N LEU A 55 4.72 -4.19 -6.68
CA LEU A 55 3.31 -3.85 -6.58
C LEU A 55 2.90 -3.49 -5.14
N ASP A 56 3.45 -4.17 -4.13
CA ASP A 56 3.12 -3.90 -2.72
C ASP A 56 3.60 -2.50 -2.30
N THR A 57 4.83 -2.12 -2.68
CA THR A 57 5.34 -0.76 -2.47
C THR A 57 4.49 0.27 -3.21
N ALA A 58 4.17 0.01 -4.48
CA ALA A 58 3.42 0.97 -5.29
C ALA A 58 2.01 1.22 -4.72
N THR A 59 1.27 0.16 -4.42
CA THR A 59 -0.08 0.25 -3.83
C THR A 59 -0.08 0.87 -2.43
N ALA A 60 0.91 0.56 -1.59
CA ALA A 60 1.05 1.18 -0.27
C ALA A 60 1.24 2.69 -0.37
N LEU A 61 2.05 3.16 -1.32
CA LEU A 61 2.38 4.58 -1.49
C LEU A 61 1.27 5.41 -2.13
N VAL A 62 0.46 4.82 -3.02
CA VAL A 62 -0.74 5.48 -3.56
C VAL A 62 -1.72 5.86 -2.45
N THR A 63 -1.80 5.04 -1.40
CA THR A 63 -2.66 5.30 -0.22
C THR A 63 -1.91 5.94 0.95
N ALA A 64 -0.62 6.28 0.78
CA ALA A 64 0.18 6.82 1.85
C ALA A 64 -0.25 8.26 2.20
N ARG A 65 0.01 8.63 3.45
CA ARG A 65 -0.21 9.97 3.95
C ARG A 65 0.99 10.42 4.75
N TRP A 66 1.26 11.72 4.72
CA TRP A 66 2.24 12.31 5.61
C TRP A 66 1.79 12.19 7.07
N LEU A 67 2.75 11.88 7.96
CA LEU A 67 2.51 11.75 9.39
C LEU A 67 3.30 12.78 10.20
N ALA A 68 4.60 12.92 9.92
CA ALA A 68 5.50 13.82 10.65
C ALA A 68 6.79 14.10 9.86
N GLY A 69 7.55 15.10 10.31
CA GLY A 69 8.83 15.49 9.71
C GLY A 69 8.67 16.45 8.53
N SER A 70 9.51 16.31 7.51
CA SER A 70 9.48 17.18 6.32
C SER A 70 8.28 16.84 5.43
N GLU A 71 7.28 17.72 5.41
CA GLU A 71 6.10 17.58 4.56
C GLU A 71 6.46 17.67 3.07
N SER A 72 7.43 18.52 2.70
CA SER A 72 7.86 18.65 1.30
C SER A 72 8.49 17.38 0.76
N LEU A 73 9.31 16.70 1.57
CA LEU A 73 9.96 15.44 1.20
C LEU A 73 8.92 14.31 1.07
N ALA A 74 7.94 14.28 1.97
CA ALA A 74 6.84 13.32 1.89
C ALA A 74 5.96 13.59 0.66
N ALA A 75 5.66 14.85 0.36
CA ALA A 75 4.89 15.24 -0.80
C ALA A 75 5.58 14.79 -2.09
N GLU A 76 6.89 15.00 -2.23
CA GLU A 76 7.69 14.52 -3.37
C GLU A 76 7.53 13.01 -3.58
N VAL A 77 7.62 12.23 -2.49
CA VAL A 77 7.50 10.77 -2.56
C VAL A 77 6.08 10.32 -2.89
N ILE A 78 5.07 10.88 -2.22
CA ILE A 78 3.68 10.48 -2.42
C ILE A 78 3.20 10.88 -3.83
N SER A 79 3.52 12.10 -4.28
CA SER A 79 3.15 12.55 -5.62
C SER A 79 3.90 11.78 -6.71
N GLY A 80 5.20 11.55 -6.52
CA GLY A 80 6.01 10.78 -7.47
C GLY A 80 5.53 9.34 -7.62
N ALA A 81 5.19 8.68 -6.51
CA ALA A 81 4.63 7.33 -6.53
C ALA A 81 3.27 7.29 -7.22
N SER A 82 2.39 8.26 -6.94
CA SER A 82 1.07 8.39 -7.59
C SER A 82 1.20 8.60 -9.11
N ASP A 83 2.17 9.41 -9.54
CA ASP A 83 2.45 9.64 -10.96
C ASP A 83 2.97 8.37 -11.65
N ILE A 84 3.88 7.63 -11.01
CA ILE A 84 4.39 6.35 -11.52
C ILE A 84 3.25 5.34 -11.63
N TRP A 85 2.41 5.24 -10.60
CA TRP A 85 1.24 4.36 -10.58
C TRP A 85 0.33 4.60 -11.78
N ARG A 86 -0.07 5.86 -12.01
CA ARG A 86 -0.95 6.24 -13.13
C ARG A 86 -0.29 6.01 -14.49
N ARG A 87 0.98 6.38 -14.64
CA ARG A 87 1.73 6.18 -15.91
C ARG A 87 1.84 4.71 -16.29
N ARG A 88 1.96 3.83 -15.29
CA ARG A 88 2.05 2.37 -15.49
C ARG A 88 0.74 1.66 -15.22
N GLY A 89 -0.39 2.38 -15.20
CA GLY A 89 -1.68 1.85 -14.77
C GLY A 89 -2.06 0.55 -15.49
N ARG A 90 -1.82 0.45 -16.80
CA ARG A 90 -2.08 -0.78 -17.57
C ARG A 90 -1.30 -1.99 -17.06
N GLU A 91 -0.02 -1.82 -16.76
CA GLU A 91 0.84 -2.90 -16.24
C GLU A 91 0.42 -3.28 -14.82
N TRP A 92 0.12 -2.29 -13.98
CA TRP A 92 -0.35 -2.54 -12.62
C TRP A 92 -1.71 -3.20 -12.57
N LEU A 93 -2.63 -2.86 -13.46
CA LEU A 93 -3.93 -3.52 -13.56
C LEU A 93 -3.78 -5.01 -13.87
N VAL A 94 -2.85 -5.39 -14.76
CA VAL A 94 -2.56 -6.80 -15.07
C VAL A 94 -2.02 -7.53 -13.84
N GLU A 95 -1.05 -6.95 -13.14
CA GLU A 95 -0.47 -7.58 -11.96
C GLU A 95 -1.45 -7.63 -10.77
N LEU A 96 -2.25 -6.58 -10.58
CA LEU A 96 -3.34 -6.55 -9.59
C LEU A 96 -4.36 -7.65 -9.87
N HIS A 97 -4.78 -7.81 -11.12
CA HIS A 97 -5.72 -8.86 -11.51
C HIS A 97 -5.16 -10.25 -11.21
N LYS A 98 -3.88 -10.49 -11.55
CA LYS A 98 -3.20 -11.73 -11.21
C LYS A 98 -3.18 -12.00 -9.70
N ARG A 99 -2.83 -11.00 -8.89
CA ARG A 99 -2.87 -11.08 -7.41
C ARG A 99 -4.27 -11.38 -6.88
N VAL A 100 -5.34 -10.86 -7.50
CA VAL A 100 -6.72 -11.18 -7.13
C VAL A 100 -7.01 -12.66 -7.40
N LEU A 101 -6.67 -13.17 -8.59
CA LEU A 101 -6.88 -14.57 -8.94
C LEU A 101 -6.09 -15.53 -8.04
N GLU A 102 -4.84 -15.19 -7.69
CA GLU A 102 -4.03 -15.98 -6.76
C GLU A 102 -4.66 -16.08 -5.38
N ARG A 103 -5.20 -14.97 -4.85
CA ARG A 103 -5.95 -14.99 -3.58
C ARG A 103 -7.21 -15.82 -3.69
N TYR A 104 -7.98 -15.66 -4.76
CA TYR A 104 -9.19 -16.45 -4.97
C TYR A 104 -8.90 -17.96 -4.96
N ALA A 105 -7.87 -18.39 -5.68
CA ALA A 105 -7.48 -19.80 -5.71
C ALA A 105 -7.05 -20.35 -4.33
N LYS A 106 -6.54 -19.49 -3.45
CA LYS A 106 -6.05 -19.87 -2.12
C LYS A 106 -7.13 -19.81 -1.04
N ASP A 107 -7.91 -18.74 -1.01
CA ASP A 107 -8.81 -18.37 0.08
C ASP A 107 -10.30 -18.58 -0.25
N GLY A 108 -10.63 -18.87 -1.53
CA GLY A 108 -11.99 -19.11 -1.99
C GLY A 108 -12.90 -17.88 -1.93
N GLU A 109 -14.21 -18.09 -2.00
CA GLU A 109 -15.20 -17.02 -1.98
C GLU A 109 -15.81 -16.84 -0.60
N VAL A 110 -15.89 -15.59 -0.15
CA VAL A 110 -16.46 -15.28 1.17
C VAL A 110 -17.92 -15.74 1.28
N ALA A 111 -18.69 -15.64 0.19
CA ALA A 111 -20.11 -15.98 0.18
C ALA A 111 -20.41 -17.49 0.26
N PHE A 112 -19.45 -18.36 -0.06
CA PHE A 112 -19.70 -19.79 -0.24
C PHE A 112 -18.98 -20.69 0.77
N LEU A 113 -18.05 -20.16 1.56
CA LEU A 113 -17.34 -20.93 2.60
C LEU A 113 -18.05 -20.80 3.96
N LEU A 114 -18.08 -21.90 4.72
CA LEU A 114 -18.62 -21.91 6.08
C LEU A 114 -17.79 -21.04 7.04
N GLU A 115 -16.47 -21.02 6.86
CA GLU A 115 -15.51 -20.22 7.62
C GLU A 115 -14.63 -19.42 6.64
N PRO A 116 -15.15 -18.32 6.06
CA PRO A 116 -14.47 -17.58 5.01
C PRO A 116 -13.36 -16.68 5.56
N ASN A 117 -12.33 -16.44 4.75
CA ASN A 117 -11.34 -15.41 5.01
C ASN A 117 -11.89 -14.03 4.59
N LEU A 118 -12.47 -13.28 5.54
CA LEU A 118 -13.06 -11.95 5.29
C LEU A 118 -12.06 -10.89 4.79
N LYS A 119 -10.75 -11.13 5.00
CA LYS A 119 -9.71 -10.20 4.58
C LYS A 119 -9.28 -10.47 3.14
N GLU A 120 -8.93 -11.71 2.82
CA GLU A 120 -8.26 -12.06 1.56
C GLU A 120 -9.13 -12.84 0.57
N GLY A 121 -10.25 -13.42 1.01
CA GLY A 121 -11.17 -14.16 0.13
C GLY A 121 -11.90 -13.26 -0.87
N LEU A 122 -12.42 -13.87 -1.95
CA LEU A 122 -13.15 -13.15 -2.99
C LEU A 122 -14.41 -12.49 -2.41
N GLY A 123 -14.56 -11.19 -2.67
CA GLY A 123 -15.59 -10.34 -2.08
C GLY A 123 -15.24 -9.83 -0.67
N GLY A 124 -14.02 -10.08 -0.20
CA GLY A 124 -13.50 -9.60 1.08
C GLY A 124 -12.92 -8.20 1.04
N LEU A 125 -12.35 -7.76 2.17
CA LEU A 125 -11.82 -6.40 2.33
C LEU A 125 -10.71 -6.04 1.34
N ARG A 126 -9.86 -7.00 0.97
CA ARG A 126 -8.76 -6.77 0.02
C ARG A 126 -9.26 -6.42 -1.37
N ASP A 127 -10.41 -6.93 -1.78
CA ASP A 127 -10.97 -6.65 -3.10
C ASP A 127 -11.48 -5.21 -3.20
N ILE A 128 -11.99 -4.64 -2.11
CA ILE A 128 -12.33 -3.21 -2.04
C ILE A 128 -11.09 -2.35 -2.27
N HIS A 129 -9.96 -2.69 -1.64
CA HIS A 129 -8.70 -1.99 -1.88
C HIS A 129 -8.20 -2.17 -3.31
N ALA A 130 -8.29 -3.39 -3.86
CA ALA A 130 -7.89 -3.68 -5.25
C ALA A 130 -8.70 -2.87 -6.26
N LEU A 131 -10.01 -2.72 -6.04
CA LEU A 131 -10.87 -1.87 -6.86
C LEU A 131 -10.46 -0.39 -6.75
N GLY A 132 -10.23 0.12 -5.54
CA GLY A 132 -9.78 1.51 -5.35
C GLY A 132 -8.45 1.79 -6.08
N TRP A 133 -7.49 0.87 -5.98
CA TRP A 133 -6.21 0.97 -6.70
C TRP A 133 -6.40 0.87 -8.22
N ALA A 134 -7.29 -0.01 -8.68
CA ALA A 134 -7.58 -0.14 -10.10
C ALA A 134 -8.21 1.13 -10.69
N VAL A 135 -9.14 1.76 -9.96
CA VAL A 135 -9.73 3.05 -10.35
C VAL A 135 -8.68 4.14 -10.42
N ASP A 136 -7.81 4.27 -9.40
CA ASP A 136 -6.73 5.26 -9.43
C ASP A 136 -5.71 4.99 -10.56
N ALA A 137 -5.53 3.71 -10.95
CA ALA A 137 -4.73 3.31 -12.11
C ALA A 137 -5.38 3.64 -13.47
N GLY A 138 -6.63 4.10 -13.49
CA GLY A 138 -7.37 4.46 -14.70
C GLY A 138 -8.37 3.42 -15.18
N LEU A 139 -8.77 2.45 -14.35
CA LEU A 139 -9.93 1.60 -14.67
C LEU A 139 -11.20 2.44 -14.63
N GLU A 140 -11.90 2.51 -15.76
CA GLU A 140 -13.21 3.15 -15.84
C GLU A 140 -14.28 2.17 -15.31
N LEU A 141 -14.93 2.55 -14.21
CA LEU A 141 -16.11 1.87 -13.72
C LEU A 141 -17.34 2.39 -14.47
N ASN A 142 -18.29 1.50 -14.74
CA ASN A 142 -19.58 1.91 -15.27
C ASN A 142 -20.29 2.82 -14.24
N SER A 143 -21.17 3.71 -14.72
CA SER A 143 -21.86 4.68 -13.86
C SER A 143 -22.66 4.02 -12.73
N ASP A 144 -23.19 2.83 -12.96
CA ASP A 144 -23.97 2.05 -11.99
C ASP A 144 -23.08 1.46 -10.88
N ASP A 145 -21.85 1.05 -11.22
CA ASP A 145 -20.89 0.47 -10.28
C ASP A 145 -20.27 1.54 -9.36
N ARG A 146 -20.10 2.77 -9.88
CA ARG A 146 -19.51 3.90 -9.13
C ARG A 146 -20.41 4.40 -8.00
N ALA A 147 -21.73 4.25 -8.10
CA ALA A 147 -22.69 4.70 -7.08
C ALA A 147 -22.76 3.78 -5.85
N GLN A 148 -22.14 2.59 -5.92
CA GLN A 148 -22.22 1.56 -4.89
C GLN A 148 -20.90 1.37 -4.10
N LEU A 149 -19.87 2.14 -4.44
CA LEU A 149 -18.58 2.22 -3.74
C LEU A 149 -18.59 3.34 -2.69
#